data_AF-A0A0K0DJS9-F1
#
_entry.id   AF-A0A0K0DJS9-F1
#
_cell.length_a   1.000
_cell.length_b   1.000
_cell.length_c   1.000
_cell.angle_alpha   90.00
_cell.angle_beta   90.00
_cell.angle_gamma   90.00
#
_symmetry.space_group_name_H-M   'P 1'
#
loop_
_entity.id
_entity.type
_entity.pdbx_description
1 polymer ?
#
loop_
_entity_poly.entity_id
_entity_poly.type
_entity_poly.pdbx_seq_one_letter_code
_entity_poly.pdbx_strand_id
1 'polypeptide(L)'
;MPSGSISPSFQKNSAVAHCRSYGNHFPDVEETVVVNVQQIADMGAYVSLSEYNGKEDMILLSELSRRRIRSVNKLKRERFAKAKAINSIIRHVVEQLGYDKDEQLEDLYMRTAWYFDRREKKEAAYDVFKRAILDPHALEECDISAEVREALLENIKKKLTP
;
A
#
# COMPACT_ATOMS: atom_id res chain seq x y z
N MET A 1 10.00 -9.39 -47.07
CA MET A 1 9.52 -10.00 -45.80
C MET A 1 10.11 -9.21 -44.64
N PRO A 2 9.39 -8.28 -44.00
CA PRO A 2 9.92 -7.56 -42.84
C PRO A 2 9.45 -8.26 -41.56
N SER A 3 10.34 -9.02 -40.92
CA SER A 3 10.16 -9.52 -39.56
C SER A 3 10.47 -8.38 -38.59
N GLY A 4 9.44 -7.59 -38.28
CA GLY A 4 9.49 -6.59 -37.22
C GLY A 4 9.50 -7.27 -35.86
N SER A 5 10.65 -7.28 -35.20
CA SER A 5 10.77 -7.55 -33.77
C SER A 5 10.21 -6.34 -33.00
N ILE A 6 8.94 -6.45 -32.59
CA ILE A 6 8.34 -5.53 -31.62
C ILE A 6 8.92 -5.90 -30.26
N SER A 7 10.00 -5.24 -29.88
CA SER A 7 10.43 -5.18 -28.48
C SER A 7 9.31 -4.49 -27.70
N PRO A 8 8.75 -5.07 -26.62
CA PRO A 8 7.89 -4.30 -25.75
C PRO A 8 8.76 -3.24 -25.09
N SER A 9 8.54 -1.99 -25.47
CA SER A 9 9.06 -0.82 -24.80
C SER A 9 8.53 -0.84 -23.37
N PHE A 10 9.33 -1.40 -22.46
CA PHE A 10 9.13 -1.25 -21.03
C PHE A 10 9.25 0.23 -20.71
N GLN A 11 8.11 0.91 -20.63
CA GLN A 11 8.05 2.30 -20.20
C GLN A 11 8.75 2.37 -18.85
N LYS A 12 9.87 3.10 -18.80
CA LYS A 12 10.47 3.57 -17.55
C LYS A 12 9.42 4.45 -16.87
N ASN A 13 8.56 3.83 -16.06
CA ASN A 13 7.78 4.57 -15.09
C ASN A 13 8.77 5.15 -14.07
N SER A 14 8.56 6.43 -13.77
CA SER A 14 9.32 7.24 -12.84
C SER A 14 9.82 6.45 -11.63
N ALA A 15 11.07 6.69 -11.25
CA ALA A 15 11.75 6.13 -10.08
C ALA A 15 11.06 6.57 -8.79
N VAL A 16 9.87 6.03 -8.52
CA VAL A 16 9.15 6.26 -7.28
C VAL A 16 9.16 4.97 -6.52
N ALA A 17 9.90 4.99 -5.41
CA ALA A 17 10.08 3.89 -4.50
C ALA A 17 8.73 3.23 -4.18
N HIS A 18 8.61 1.96 -4.57
CA HIS A 18 7.36 1.22 -4.52
C HIS A 18 7.43 0.25 -3.34
N CYS A 19 7.01 0.71 -2.16
CA CYS A 19 6.98 -0.10 -0.95
C CYS A 19 5.59 -0.70 -0.71
N ARG A 20 5.59 -1.94 -0.22
CA ARG A 20 4.41 -2.70 0.19
C ARG A 20 3.71 -2.06 1.38
N SER A 21 2.38 -2.19 1.45
CA SER A 21 1.59 -1.62 2.54
C SER A 21 1.71 -2.40 3.85
N TYR A 22 2.02 -3.70 3.77
CA TYR A 22 2.19 -4.59 4.93
C TYR A 22 3.60 -5.18 4.95
N GLY A 23 4.14 -5.44 6.15
CA GLY A 23 5.48 -6.01 6.30
C GLY A 23 5.62 -7.42 5.71
N ASN A 24 4.52 -8.15 5.56
CA ASN A 24 4.54 -9.48 4.94
C ASN A 24 4.77 -9.36 3.43
N HIS A 25 5.63 -10.23 2.90
CA HIS A 25 5.87 -10.27 1.46
C HIS A 25 4.64 -10.80 0.70
N PHE A 26 3.89 -11.72 1.30
CA PHE A 26 2.70 -12.33 0.73
C PHE A 26 1.58 -12.35 1.77
N PRO A 27 0.31 -12.33 1.34
CA PRO A 27 -0.80 -12.53 2.26
C PRO A 27 -0.75 -13.93 2.89
N ASP A 28 -1.26 -14.04 4.11
CA ASP A 28 -1.42 -15.32 4.81
C ASP A 28 -2.54 -16.15 4.18
N VAL A 29 -2.55 -17.47 4.41
CA VAL A 29 -3.64 -18.35 3.93
C VAL A 29 -4.95 -17.88 4.56
N GLU A 30 -6.02 -17.79 3.74
CA GLU A 30 -7.34 -17.22 4.10
C GLU A 30 -7.38 -15.69 4.28
N GLU A 31 -6.26 -14.97 4.11
CA GLU A 31 -6.26 -13.52 4.13
C GLU A 31 -6.93 -12.98 2.87
N THR A 32 -7.96 -12.15 3.04
CA THR A 32 -8.48 -11.46 1.87
C THR A 32 -7.65 -10.22 1.57
N VAL A 33 -7.40 -10.00 0.27
CA VAL A 33 -6.67 -8.88 -0.31
C VAL A 33 -7.49 -8.20 -1.40
N VAL A 34 -7.17 -6.94 -1.69
CA VAL A 34 -7.74 -6.22 -2.84
C VAL A 34 -6.82 -6.39 -4.05
N VAL A 35 -7.40 -6.90 -5.13
CA VAL A 35 -6.70 -7.13 -6.40
C VAL A 35 -7.27 -6.23 -7.49
N ASN A 36 -6.41 -5.84 -8.43
CA ASN A 36 -6.81 -5.21 -9.67
C ASN A 36 -6.72 -6.23 -10.81
N VAL A 37 -7.79 -6.38 -11.59
CA VAL A 37 -7.79 -7.30 -12.74
C VAL A 37 -7.03 -6.65 -13.89
N GLN A 38 -5.98 -7.31 -14.37
CA GLN A 38 -5.18 -6.85 -15.51
C GLN A 38 -5.72 -7.43 -16.81
N GLN A 39 -5.95 -8.73 -16.84
CA GLN A 39 -6.43 -9.44 -18.02
C GLN A 39 -7.27 -10.65 -17.64
N ILE A 40 -8.30 -10.94 -18.44
CA ILE A 40 -9.06 -12.20 -18.36
C ILE A 40 -8.60 -13.08 -19.51
N ALA A 41 -8.18 -14.30 -19.18
CA ALA A 41 -7.78 -15.34 -20.11
C ALA A 41 -8.64 -16.60 -19.94
N ASP A 42 -8.47 -17.56 -20.84
CA ASP A 42 -9.30 -18.76 -20.88
C ASP A 42 -9.18 -19.65 -19.63
N MET A 43 -8.02 -19.63 -18.95
CA MET A 43 -7.78 -20.44 -17.75
C MET A 43 -8.05 -19.69 -16.44
N GLY A 44 -8.19 -18.36 -16.47
CA GLY A 44 -8.23 -17.55 -15.26
C GLY A 44 -8.17 -16.04 -15.52
N ALA A 45 -8.29 -15.27 -14.45
CA ALA A 45 -8.03 -13.84 -14.45
C ALA A 45 -6.64 -13.55 -13.88
N TYR A 46 -5.80 -12.89 -14.67
CA TYR A 46 -4.55 -12.31 -14.19
C TYR A 46 -4.85 -11.04 -13.42
N VAL A 47 -4.35 -10.99 -12.19
CA VAL A 47 -4.61 -9.91 -11.26
C VAL A 47 -3.31 -9.42 -10.63
N SER A 48 -3.29 -8.15 -10.23
CA SER A 48 -2.19 -7.56 -9.47
C SER A 48 -2.66 -7.20 -8.06
N LEU A 49 -1.94 -7.68 -7.05
CA LEU A 49 -2.18 -7.43 -5.64
C LEU A 49 -1.85 -5.99 -5.28
N SER A 50 -2.87 -5.14 -5.16
CA SER A 50 -2.68 -3.69 -4.95
C SER A 50 -2.06 -3.36 -3.58
N GLU A 51 -2.23 -4.23 -2.59
CA GLU A 51 -1.67 -4.07 -1.23
C GLU A 51 -0.22 -4.61 -1.12
N TYR A 52 0.21 -5.45 -2.06
CA TYR A 52 1.50 -6.17 -2.03
C TYR A 52 2.39 -5.79 -3.21
N ASN A 53 2.54 -4.49 -3.45
CA ASN A 53 3.41 -3.94 -4.48
C ASN A 53 3.10 -4.41 -5.92
N GLY A 54 1.83 -4.66 -6.22
CA GLY A 54 1.40 -5.05 -7.56
C GLY A 54 1.81 -6.47 -7.97
N LYS A 55 2.21 -7.33 -7.02
CA LYS A 55 2.53 -8.74 -7.30
C LYS A 55 1.45 -9.40 -8.15
N GLU A 56 1.89 -10.08 -9.19
CA GLU A 56 1.01 -10.75 -10.14
C GLU A 56 0.55 -12.09 -9.56
N ASP A 57 -0.72 -12.39 -9.77
CA ASP A 57 -1.37 -13.63 -9.39
C ASP A 57 -2.41 -14.02 -10.43
N MET A 58 -2.85 -15.27 -10.42
CA MET A 58 -3.88 -15.79 -11.33
C MET A 58 -4.99 -16.44 -10.53
N ILE A 59 -6.21 -15.93 -10.69
CA ILE A 59 -7.41 -16.53 -10.09
C ILE A 59 -8.07 -17.42 -11.13
N LEU A 60 -8.16 -18.72 -10.86
CA LEU A 60 -8.87 -19.68 -11.71
C LEU A 60 -10.33 -19.27 -11.90
N LEU A 61 -10.86 -19.44 -13.11
CA LEU A 61 -12.27 -19.13 -13.40
C LEU A 61 -13.25 -19.92 -12.51
N SER A 62 -12.88 -21.12 -12.03
CA SER A 62 -13.68 -21.94 -11.12
C SER A 62 -13.81 -21.33 -9.73
N GLU A 63 -12.81 -20.58 -9.28
CA GLU A 63 -12.76 -19.92 -7.97
C GLU A 63 -13.36 -18.50 -8.02
N LEU A 64 -13.66 -18.00 -9.22
CA LEU A 64 -14.36 -16.73 -9.38
C LEU A 64 -15.85 -16.89 -9.09
N SER A 65 -16.32 -16.17 -8.08
CA SER A 65 -17.76 -16.08 -7.82
C SER A 65 -18.47 -15.38 -8.98
N ARG A 66 -19.43 -16.07 -9.59
CA ARG A 66 -20.34 -15.53 -10.62
C ARG A 66 -21.41 -14.59 -10.03
N ARG A 67 -21.52 -14.48 -8.70
CA ARG A 67 -22.51 -13.65 -8.01
C ARG A 67 -21.86 -12.39 -7.45
N ARG A 68 -22.53 -11.24 -7.63
CA ARG A 68 -22.09 -9.97 -7.04
C ARG A 68 -22.23 -10.01 -5.52
N ILE A 69 -21.10 -9.97 -4.82
CA ILE A 69 -21.08 -9.89 -3.35
C ILE A 69 -21.13 -8.41 -2.94
N ARG A 70 -22.16 -7.97 -2.21
CA ARG A 70 -22.32 -6.55 -1.82
C ARG A 70 -21.67 -6.22 -0.46
N SER A 71 -21.83 -7.08 0.54
CA SER A 71 -21.45 -6.81 1.94
C SER A 71 -19.94 -6.89 2.19
N VAL A 72 -19.29 -7.91 1.63
CA VAL A 72 -17.85 -8.15 1.76
C VAL A 72 -17.01 -7.04 1.12
N ASN A 73 -17.56 -6.34 0.12
CA ASN A 73 -16.89 -5.27 -0.59
C ASN A 73 -16.77 -3.97 0.23
N LYS A 74 -17.67 -3.68 1.17
CA LYS A 74 -17.64 -2.41 1.90
C LYS A 74 -16.48 -2.37 2.90
N LEU A 75 -16.39 -3.37 3.77
CA LEU A 75 -15.33 -3.45 4.79
C LEU A 75 -13.93 -3.53 4.16
N LYS A 76 -13.78 -4.33 3.09
CA LYS A 76 -12.51 -4.46 2.37
C LYS A 76 -12.07 -3.16 1.69
N ARG A 77 -13.01 -2.40 1.12
CA ARG A 77 -12.71 -1.09 0.53
C ARG A 77 -12.28 -0.09 1.58
N GLU A 78 -12.93 -0.08 2.75
CA GLU A 78 -12.56 0.80 3.84
C GLU A 78 -11.13 0.51 4.31
N ARG A 79 -10.79 -0.76 4.53
CA ARG A 79 -9.41 -1.18 4.84
C ARG A 79 -8.42 -0.73 3.77
N PHE A 80 -8.70 -1.03 2.51
CA PHE A 80 -7.82 -0.66 1.41
C PHE A 80 -7.65 0.86 1.30
N ALA A 81 -8.72 1.63 1.51
CA ALA A 81 -8.66 3.09 1.51
C ALA A 81 -7.76 3.62 2.64
N LYS A 82 -7.83 3.03 3.84
CA LYS A 82 -6.94 3.37 4.95
C LYS A 82 -5.47 3.11 4.61
N ALA A 83 -5.15 1.91 4.11
CA ALA A 83 -3.79 1.54 3.71
C ALA A 83 -3.27 2.43 2.57
N LYS A 84 -4.12 2.73 1.59
CA LYS A 84 -3.79 3.63 0.47
C LYS A 84 -3.54 5.06 0.93
N ALA A 85 -4.28 5.54 1.93
CA ALA A 85 -4.07 6.87 2.52
C ALA A 85 -2.70 6.95 3.20
N ILE A 86 -2.34 5.96 4.03
CA ILE A 86 -1.02 5.87 4.66
C ILE A 86 0.08 5.86 3.61
N ASN A 87 -0.05 5.02 2.58
CA ASN A 87 0.95 4.93 1.51
C ASN A 87 1.12 6.27 0.78
N SER A 88 0.02 6.96 0.49
CA SER A 88 0.06 8.30 -0.12
C SER A 88 0.78 9.33 0.77
N ILE A 89 0.60 9.26 2.10
CA ILE A 89 1.24 10.18 3.05
C ILE A 89 2.75 9.92 3.11
N ILE A 90 3.14 8.66 3.35
CA ILE A 90 4.54 8.27 3.48
C ILE A 90 5.30 8.58 2.18
N ARG A 91 4.68 8.32 1.02
CA ARG A 91 5.25 8.65 -0.29
C ARG A 91 5.50 10.14 -0.46
N HIS A 92 4.56 11.00 -0.07
CA HIS A 92 4.78 12.45 -0.11
C HIS A 92 5.88 12.90 0.85
N VAL A 93 5.98 12.31 2.04
CA VAL A 93 7.06 12.62 2.98
C VAL A 93 8.42 12.24 2.39
N VAL A 94 8.52 11.09 1.75
CA VAL A 94 9.72 10.64 1.03
C VAL A 94 10.08 11.58 -0.12
N GLU A 95 9.09 12.00 -0.92
CA GLU A 95 9.27 12.99 -2.00
C GLU A 95 9.74 14.34 -1.44
N GLN A 96 9.22 14.78 -0.29
CA GLN A 96 9.61 16.05 0.36
C GLN A 96 11.01 16.01 0.96
N LEU A 97 11.42 14.88 1.52
CA LEU A 97 12.74 14.70 2.14
C LEU A 97 13.82 14.29 1.14
N GLY A 98 13.45 14.02 -0.12
CA GLY A 98 14.38 13.61 -1.17
C GLY A 98 14.98 12.23 -0.92
N TYR A 99 14.21 11.28 -0.38
CA TYR A 99 14.68 9.90 -0.27
C TYR A 99 14.61 9.22 -1.64
N ASP A 100 15.78 8.99 -2.23
CA ASP A 100 15.90 8.35 -3.54
C ASP A 100 16.05 6.81 -3.46
N LYS A 101 16.20 6.25 -2.26
CA LYS A 101 16.43 4.82 -2.04
C LYS A 101 15.20 4.11 -1.46
N ASP A 102 14.87 2.96 -2.03
CA ASP A 102 13.80 2.08 -1.55
C ASP A 102 14.02 1.65 -0.08
N GLU A 103 15.28 1.48 0.34
CA GLU A 103 15.64 1.15 1.72
C GLU A 103 15.18 2.21 2.73
N GLN A 104 15.25 3.49 2.38
CA GLN A 104 14.82 4.58 3.26
C GLN A 104 13.30 4.62 3.39
N LEU A 105 12.59 4.33 2.29
CA LEU A 105 11.14 4.19 2.30
C LEU A 105 10.73 3.00 3.17
N GLU A 106 11.39 1.84 3.00
CA GLU A 106 11.10 0.64 3.78
C GLU A 106 11.40 0.83 5.26
N ASP A 107 12.50 1.49 5.62
CA ASP A 107 12.82 1.83 7.01
C ASP A 107 11.75 2.74 7.63
N LEU A 108 11.26 3.73 6.86
CA LEU A 108 10.17 4.60 7.31
C LEU A 108 8.87 3.81 7.54
N TYR A 109 8.54 2.86 6.66
CA TYR A 109 7.42 1.93 6.85
C TYR A 109 7.60 1.04 8.09
N MET A 110 8.80 0.49 8.30
CA MET A 110 9.13 -0.37 9.43
C MET A 110 8.96 0.35 10.76
N ARG A 111 9.41 1.62 10.84
CA ARG A 111 9.36 2.43 12.06
C ARG A 111 8.00 3.06 12.35
N THR A 112 7.16 3.22 11.33
CA THR A 112 5.84 3.85 11.46
C THR A 112 4.71 2.83 11.29
N ALA A 113 4.26 2.58 10.06
CA ALA A 113 3.07 1.81 9.78
C ALA A 113 3.19 0.35 10.24
N TRP A 114 4.29 -0.34 9.93
CA TRP A 114 4.44 -1.75 10.33
C TRP A 114 4.74 -1.92 11.82
N TYR A 115 5.31 -0.90 12.45
CA TYR A 115 5.50 -0.88 13.90
C TYR A 115 4.16 -0.99 14.63
N PHE A 116 3.20 -0.14 14.27
CA PHE A 116 1.87 -0.16 14.88
C PHE A 116 1.06 -1.39 14.47
N ASP A 117 1.12 -1.80 13.20
CA ASP A 117 0.40 -2.98 12.72
C ASP A 117 0.90 -4.29 13.37
N ARG A 118 2.18 -4.36 13.78
CA ARG A 118 2.74 -5.49 14.55
C ARG A 118 2.40 -5.44 16.04
N ARG A 119 2.31 -4.25 16.65
CA ARG A 119 2.08 -4.10 18.09
C ARG A 119 0.63 -4.29 18.50
N GLU A 120 -0.31 -3.82 17.69
CA GLU A 120 -1.74 -3.94 18.01
C GLU A 120 -2.44 -4.98 17.14
N LYS A 121 -2.68 -4.63 15.88
CA LYS A 121 -3.41 -5.44 14.90
C LYS A 121 -3.19 -4.87 13.49
N LYS A 122 -3.35 -5.71 12.46
CA LYS A 122 -3.43 -5.24 11.06
C LYS A 122 -4.45 -4.08 10.99
N GLU A 123 -4.08 -2.98 10.31
CA GLU A 123 -4.85 -1.72 10.18
C GLU A 123 -4.74 -0.70 11.32
N ALA A 124 -4.04 -1.00 12.42
CA ALA A 124 -3.91 -0.08 13.54
C ALA A 124 -3.17 1.22 13.17
N ALA A 125 -2.24 1.16 12.20
CA ALA A 125 -1.48 2.32 11.76
C ALA A 125 -2.36 3.53 11.38
N TYR A 126 -3.51 3.29 10.75
CA TYR A 126 -4.41 4.37 10.34
C TYR A 126 -5.06 5.06 11.55
N ASP A 127 -5.50 4.28 12.53
CA ASP A 127 -6.16 4.79 13.72
C ASP A 127 -5.15 5.55 14.60
N VAL A 128 -3.89 5.09 14.66
CA VAL A 128 -2.79 5.81 15.30
C VAL A 128 -2.49 7.13 14.58
N PHE A 129 -2.42 7.14 13.25
CA PHE A 129 -2.18 8.37 12.48
C PHE A 129 -3.31 9.38 12.67
N LYS A 130 -4.56 8.91 12.78
CA LYS A 130 -5.70 9.76 13.10
C LYS A 130 -5.62 10.31 14.53
N ARG A 131 -5.19 9.50 15.50
CA ARG A 131 -4.95 9.95 16.88
C ARG A 131 -3.82 10.98 16.95
N ALA A 132 -2.79 10.83 16.12
CA ALA A 132 -1.65 11.76 16.04
C ALA A 132 -2.06 13.19 15.65
N ILE A 133 -3.22 13.38 15.02
CA ILE A 133 -3.77 14.71 14.74
C ILE A 133 -4.13 15.44 16.03
N LEU A 134 -4.69 14.71 17.00
CA LEU A 134 -5.15 15.23 18.29
C LEU A 134 -4.04 15.21 19.34
N ASP A 135 -3.19 14.18 19.30
CA ASP A 135 -2.13 13.94 20.27
C ASP A 135 -0.80 13.64 19.54
N PRO A 136 0.05 14.67 19.33
CA PRO A 136 1.34 14.51 18.65
C PRO A 136 2.28 13.50 19.32
N HIS A 137 2.11 13.20 20.61
CA HIS A 137 2.92 12.22 21.34
C HIS A 137 2.71 10.79 20.83
N ALA A 138 1.62 10.49 20.12
CA ALA A 138 1.36 9.15 19.57
C ALA A 138 2.43 8.70 18.54
N LEU A 139 3.14 9.65 17.92
CA LEU A 139 4.24 9.37 16.99
C LEU A 139 5.62 9.52 17.62
N GLU A 140 5.74 9.86 18.90
CA GLU A 140 7.03 9.87 19.61
C GLU A 140 7.56 8.46 19.89
N GLU A 141 6.67 7.47 19.92
CA GLU A 141 7.08 6.06 19.99
C GLU A 141 7.79 5.58 18.71
N CYS A 142 7.66 6.33 17.60
CA CYS A 142 8.39 6.04 16.38
C CYS A 142 9.82 6.58 16.49
N ASP A 143 10.80 5.72 16.27
CA ASP A 143 12.23 6.07 16.23
C ASP A 143 12.59 6.80 14.91
N ILE A 144 11.92 7.91 14.60
CA ILE A 144 12.11 8.70 13.37
C ILE A 144 12.69 10.08 13.69
N SER A 145 13.41 10.69 12.74
CA SER A 145 13.95 12.03 12.95
C SER A 145 12.83 13.06 13.15
N ALA A 146 13.12 14.11 13.92
CA ALA A 146 12.15 15.17 14.21
C ALA A 146 11.58 15.80 12.92
N GLU A 147 12.42 15.96 11.90
CA GLU A 147 12.04 16.46 10.57
C GLU A 147 11.02 15.56 9.87
N VAL A 148 11.25 14.24 9.86
CA VAL A 148 10.31 13.26 9.27
C VAL A 148 8.99 13.27 10.02
N ARG A 149 9.04 13.35 11.35
CA ARG A 149 7.85 13.38 12.20
C ARG A 149 6.99 14.61 11.93
N GLU A 150 7.59 15.78 11.81
CA GLU A 150 6.88 17.02 11.48
C GLU A 150 6.26 16.95 10.08
N ALA A 151 7.02 16.51 9.08
CA ALA A 151 6.52 16.33 7.72
C ALA A 151 5.35 15.31 7.68
N LEU A 152 5.46 14.21 8.42
CA LEU A 152 4.41 13.21 8.52
C LEU A 152 3.14 13.81 9.16
N LEU A 153 3.27 14.52 10.28
CA LEU A 153 2.14 15.19 10.96
C LEU A 153 1.46 16.21 10.06
N GLU A 154 2.23 17.00 9.30
CA GLU A 154 1.69 17.98 8.36
C GLU A 154 0.88 17.30 7.25
N ASN A 155 1.44 16.23 6.64
CA ASN A 155 0.76 15.49 5.59
C ASN A 155 -0.47 14.72 6.11
N ILE A 156 -0.40 14.15 7.31
CA ILE A 156 -1.54 13.52 7.98
C ILE A 156 -2.66 14.54 8.17
N LYS A 157 -2.36 15.73 8.71
CA LYS A 157 -3.35 16.80 8.89
C LYS A 157 -3.97 17.23 7.55
N LYS A 158 -3.16 17.38 6.50
CA LYS A 158 -3.66 17.74 5.15
C LYS A 158 -4.53 16.66 4.52
N LYS A 159 -4.27 15.37 4.81
CA LYS A 159 -4.94 14.25 4.13
C LYS A 159 -6.15 13.69 4.87
N LEU A 160 -6.12 13.70 6.21
CA LEU A 160 -7.16 13.11 7.06
C LEU A 160 -8.12 14.13 7.68
N THR A 161 -7.83 15.42 7.61
CA THR A 161 -8.78 16.46 8.01
C THR A 161 -9.72 16.75 6.84
N PRO A 162 -11.05 16.67 7.02
CA PRO A 162 -12.02 17.00 5.98
C PRO A 162 -12.08 18.50 5.68
#